data_AF-A0A1I3I9I1-F1
#
_entry.id   AF-A0A1I3I9I1-F1
#
_cell.length_a   1.000
_cell.length_b   1.000
_cell.length_c   1.000
_cell.angle_alpha   90.00
_cell.angle_beta   90.00
_cell.angle_gamma   90.00
#
_symmetry.space_group_name_H-M   'P 1'
#
loop_
_entity.id
_entity.type
_entity.pdbx_description
1 polymer ?
#
loop_
_entity_poly.entity_id
_entity_poly.type
_entity_poly.pdbx_seq_one_letter_code
_entity_poly.pdbx_strand_id
1 'polypeptide(L)'
;MLQNKIISLVSVLMLTIFISNPAWANGGNRVYWIAADEVVWDYAPSFPVNSMTGNEFTAEERVFVEQGIGRRYLKSVYREYTAGFGAVKPRVAEEEHLGILGPVIRAAVGDRITVHFKNNTRFPASIHPHGVRYSKSHEGAAHSADDKHKSGGIVEPGGEHTYIWEVPERAGPGPNDPSSIAWVYHGHVNEPADTNAGLIGAIIISSNKEKPQDVDREFISLFTVFDENASLYKDINLSTCTGSCDPKSEEFEESNLKHGINGLLYGNNKGYVMRTGERVRWYIISMGSEVDLHTPHWHGATLLHNGNRLDVTEVLPAATKTLDMQPDVKGEWMYHCHVNDHISAGMSTTFTVE
;
A
#
# COMPACT_ATOMS: atom_id res chain seq x y z
N MET A 1 80.45 -32.48 -25.80
CA MET A 1 79.25 -33.27 -25.49
C MET A 1 78.24 -32.35 -24.81
N LEU A 2 77.23 -31.92 -25.57
CA LEU A 2 76.05 -31.23 -25.05
C LEU A 2 75.16 -32.27 -24.34
N GLN A 3 74.68 -31.98 -23.13
CA GLN A 3 73.51 -32.66 -22.58
C GLN A 3 72.60 -31.69 -21.83
N ASN A 4 71.47 -31.44 -22.50
CA ASN A 4 70.16 -30.98 -22.06
C ASN A 4 69.83 -31.12 -20.57
N LYS A 5 69.33 -30.02 -19.98
CA LYS A 5 68.19 -30.06 -19.05
C LYS A 5 67.20 -28.97 -19.43
N ILE A 6 66.09 -29.41 -20.04
CA ILE A 6 64.89 -28.63 -20.31
C ILE A 6 64.10 -28.57 -19.01
N ILE A 7 63.87 -27.37 -18.49
CA ILE A 7 62.86 -27.11 -17.45
C ILE A 7 61.67 -26.47 -18.17
N SER A 8 60.60 -27.25 -18.36
CA SER A 8 59.32 -26.72 -18.83
C SER A 8 58.67 -25.90 -17.73
N LEU A 9 58.52 -24.59 -17.97
CA LEU A 9 57.57 -23.76 -17.24
C LEU A 9 56.16 -24.05 -17.81
N VAL A 10 55.33 -24.75 -17.04
CA VAL A 10 53.89 -24.84 -17.34
C VAL A 10 53.24 -23.59 -16.78
N SER A 11 52.98 -22.61 -17.64
CA SER A 11 52.13 -21.46 -17.32
C SER A 11 50.67 -21.92 -17.30
N VAL A 12 50.12 -22.14 -16.10
CA VAL A 12 48.67 -22.32 -15.94
C VAL A 12 48.03 -20.94 -16.13
N LEU A 13 47.52 -20.70 -17.34
CA LEU A 13 46.68 -19.54 -17.62
C LEU A 13 45.31 -19.80 -16.96
N MET A 14 45.13 -19.32 -15.74
CA MET A 14 43.84 -19.36 -15.06
C MET A 14 42.95 -18.32 -15.73
N LEU A 15 42.20 -18.74 -16.75
CA LEU A 15 41.18 -17.93 -17.40
C LEU A 15 40.07 -17.71 -16.37
N THR A 16 40.12 -16.59 -15.66
CA THR A 16 39.00 -16.10 -14.86
C THR A 16 37.92 -15.69 -15.85
N ILE A 17 37.03 -16.63 -16.15
CA ILE A 17 35.75 -16.32 -16.79
C ILE A 17 35.00 -15.46 -15.76
N PHE A 18 35.08 -14.14 -15.92
CA PHE A 18 34.06 -13.26 -15.39
C PHE A 18 32.76 -13.65 -16.07
N ILE A 19 31.96 -14.49 -15.41
CA ILE A 19 30.54 -14.59 -15.71
C ILE A 19 29.98 -13.24 -15.27
N SER A 20 30.01 -12.26 -16.18
CA SER A 20 29.15 -11.10 -16.08
C SER A 20 27.74 -11.64 -16.06
N ASN A 21 27.10 -11.67 -14.88
CA ASN A 21 25.69 -11.99 -14.75
C ASN A 21 24.92 -11.10 -15.73
N PRO A 22 24.35 -11.63 -16.82
CA PRO A 22 23.77 -10.80 -17.87
C PRO A 22 22.42 -10.19 -17.47
N ALA A 23 21.96 -10.42 -16.23
CA ALA A 23 20.63 -10.02 -15.77
C ALA A 23 20.43 -8.51 -15.53
N TRP A 24 21.48 -7.69 -15.57
CA TRP A 24 21.40 -6.26 -15.22
C TRP A 24 21.40 -5.32 -16.44
N ALA A 25 21.40 -5.86 -17.66
CA ALA A 25 21.66 -5.05 -18.87
C ALA A 25 20.43 -4.37 -19.49
N ASN A 26 19.20 -4.65 -19.04
CA ASN A 26 17.96 -4.19 -19.71
C ASN A 26 16.90 -3.55 -18.79
N GLY A 27 17.22 -3.26 -17.52
CA GLY A 27 16.29 -2.64 -16.59
C GLY A 27 16.05 -1.15 -16.86
N GLY A 28 14.80 -0.71 -16.85
CA GLY A 28 14.44 0.71 -16.87
C GLY A 28 14.65 1.37 -15.50
N ASN A 29 14.79 2.71 -15.49
CA ASN A 29 14.77 3.49 -14.26
C ASN A 29 13.39 4.14 -14.09
N ARG A 30 12.61 3.68 -13.10
CA ARG A 30 11.29 4.21 -12.76
C ARG A 30 11.45 5.31 -11.73
N VAL A 31 11.08 6.54 -12.07
CA VAL A 31 11.31 7.72 -11.23
C VAL A 31 9.99 8.28 -10.73
N TYR A 32 9.85 8.37 -9.41
CA TYR A 32 8.67 8.90 -8.73
C TYR A 32 9.07 10.11 -7.88
N TRP A 33 8.19 11.11 -7.84
CA TRP A 33 8.30 12.25 -6.96
C TRP A 33 7.12 12.18 -6.01
N ILE A 34 7.37 11.80 -4.76
CA ILE A 34 6.33 11.54 -3.77
C ILE A 34 6.55 12.48 -2.60
N ALA A 35 5.51 13.15 -2.12
CA ALA A 35 5.57 13.87 -0.86
C ALA A 35 4.60 13.29 0.16
N ALA A 36 4.95 13.38 1.44
CA ALA A 36 3.99 13.21 2.52
C ALA A 36 3.34 14.57 2.80
N ASP A 37 2.03 14.67 2.58
CA ASP A 37 1.24 15.89 2.75
C ASP A 37 0.21 15.70 3.86
N GLU A 38 -0.07 16.78 4.60
CA GLU A 38 -1.16 16.80 5.59
C GLU A 38 -2.50 17.09 4.92
N VAL A 39 -3.51 16.28 5.21
CA VAL A 39 -4.88 16.45 4.72
C VAL A 39 -5.89 16.21 5.83
N VAL A 40 -7.00 16.94 5.81
CA VAL A 40 -8.18 16.52 6.58
C VAL A 40 -8.86 15.41 5.79
N TRP A 41 -8.71 14.18 6.25
CA TRP A 41 -9.31 13.01 5.66
C TRP A 41 -10.72 12.80 6.23
N ASP A 42 -11.68 12.56 5.34
CA ASP A 42 -13.08 12.34 5.68
C ASP A 42 -13.43 10.88 5.38
N TYR A 43 -13.57 10.07 6.43
CA TYR A 43 -13.81 8.62 6.33
C TYR A 43 -15.18 8.27 5.75
N ALA A 44 -16.17 9.16 5.89
CA ALA A 44 -17.54 8.95 5.40
C ALA A 44 -18.11 10.25 4.81
N PRO A 45 -17.68 10.66 3.60
CA PRO A 45 -18.15 11.88 2.96
C PRO A 45 -19.66 11.96 2.74
N SER A 46 -20.36 10.82 2.65
CA SER A 46 -21.81 10.74 2.46
C SER A 46 -22.65 11.10 3.69
N PHE A 47 -22.05 11.36 4.85
CA PHE A 47 -22.77 11.71 6.08
C PHE A 47 -23.79 12.84 5.87
N PRO A 48 -25.04 12.71 6.39
CA PRO A 48 -25.50 11.73 7.38
C PRO A 48 -26.06 10.41 6.81
N VAL A 49 -25.88 10.15 5.52
CA VAL A 49 -26.44 8.96 4.84
C VAL A 49 -25.39 7.86 4.71
N ASN A 50 -25.78 6.63 5.06
CA ASN A 50 -25.00 5.43 4.78
C ASN A 50 -25.14 5.06 3.30
N SER A 51 -24.04 5.09 2.55
CA SER A 51 -24.06 4.84 1.10
C SER A 51 -24.40 3.40 0.73
N MET A 52 -24.31 2.45 1.66
CA MET A 52 -24.68 1.06 1.44
C MET A 52 -26.18 0.82 1.53
N THR A 53 -26.87 1.55 2.41
CA THR A 53 -28.30 1.33 2.70
C THR A 53 -29.21 2.39 2.09
N GLY A 54 -28.67 3.58 1.78
CA GLY A 54 -29.44 4.75 1.33
C GLY A 54 -30.22 5.43 2.46
N ASN A 55 -30.10 4.97 3.71
CA ASN A 55 -30.76 5.54 4.88
C ASN A 55 -29.77 6.36 5.71
N GLU A 56 -30.28 7.14 6.68
CA GLU A 56 -29.42 7.76 7.69
C GLU A 56 -28.66 6.72 8.52
N PHE A 57 -27.47 7.07 8.97
CA PHE A 57 -26.68 6.22 9.86
C PHE A 57 -27.44 5.88 11.15
N THR A 58 -27.42 4.61 11.56
CA THR A 58 -27.99 4.15 12.83
C THR A 58 -27.21 4.66 14.04
N ALA A 59 -27.73 4.45 15.26
CA ALA A 59 -27.02 4.85 16.48
C ALA A 59 -25.67 4.13 16.61
N GLU A 60 -25.61 2.85 16.22
CA GLU A 60 -24.42 2.02 16.24
C GLU A 60 -23.41 2.50 15.19
N GLU A 61 -23.84 2.80 13.97
CA GLU A 61 -22.94 3.30 12.92
C GLU A 61 -22.40 4.70 13.25
N ARG A 62 -23.20 5.53 13.91
CA ARG A 62 -22.80 6.88 14.36
C ARG A 62 -21.65 6.87 15.36
N VAL A 63 -21.37 5.76 16.03
CA VAL A 63 -20.16 5.59 16.86
C VAL A 63 -18.90 5.95 16.06
N PHE A 64 -18.82 5.52 14.80
CA PHE A 64 -17.61 5.68 13.99
C PHE A 64 -17.59 6.95 13.12
N VAL A 65 -18.73 7.62 12.93
CA VAL A 65 -18.83 8.78 12.01
C VAL A 65 -19.25 10.09 12.67
N GLU A 66 -19.80 10.06 13.88
CA GLU A 66 -20.33 11.23 14.59
C GLU A 66 -19.79 11.36 16.03
N GLN A 67 -19.66 10.25 16.75
CA GLN A 67 -19.16 10.27 18.14
C GLN A 67 -17.64 10.48 18.21
N GLY A 68 -17.14 10.79 19.41
CA GLY A 68 -15.74 11.13 19.62
C GLY A 68 -15.32 12.34 18.79
N ILE A 69 -14.20 12.21 18.07
CA ILE A 69 -13.72 13.25 17.14
C ILE A 69 -14.63 13.33 15.89
N GLY A 70 -15.38 12.28 15.58
CA GLY A 70 -16.27 12.18 14.42
C GLY A 70 -15.62 11.44 13.26
N ARG A 71 -15.91 11.86 12.02
CA ARG A 71 -15.42 11.22 10.78
C ARG A 71 -14.23 11.91 10.10
N ARG A 72 -13.79 13.06 10.60
CA ARG A 72 -12.76 13.90 9.96
C ARG A 72 -11.53 14.00 10.83
N TYR A 73 -10.38 13.61 10.27
CA TYR A 73 -9.10 13.58 10.98
C TYR A 73 -8.05 14.25 10.12
N LEU A 74 -7.20 15.07 10.72
CA LEU A 74 -5.93 15.45 10.11
C LEU A 74 -5.05 14.19 10.03
N LYS A 75 -4.55 13.91 8.83
CA LYS A 75 -3.76 12.73 8.48
C LYS A 75 -2.59 13.14 7.61
N SER A 76 -1.58 12.28 7.51
CA SER A 76 -0.50 12.40 6.51
C SER A 76 -0.68 11.36 5.43
N VAL A 77 -0.68 11.79 4.17
CA VAL A 77 -0.90 10.93 3.00
C VAL A 77 0.21 11.11 1.99
N TYR A 78 0.61 10.02 1.32
CA TYR A 78 1.52 10.13 0.18
C TYR A 78 0.79 10.67 -1.05
N ARG A 79 1.40 11.64 -1.73
CA ARG A 79 0.90 12.23 -2.98
C ARG A 79 2.00 12.23 -4.02
N GLU A 80 1.66 11.93 -5.26
CA GLU A 80 2.60 12.05 -6.37
C GLU A 80 2.64 13.48 -6.88
N TYR A 81 3.83 13.94 -7.23
CA TYR A 81 4.10 15.25 -7.78
C TYR A 81 4.75 15.13 -9.17
N THR A 82 4.67 16.20 -9.95
CA THR A 82 5.53 16.39 -11.11
C THR A 82 6.99 16.49 -10.70
N ALA A 83 7.91 16.28 -11.63
CA ALA A 83 9.35 16.39 -11.37
C ALA A 83 9.70 17.73 -10.71
N GLY A 84 10.54 17.69 -9.67
CA GLY A 84 10.91 18.87 -8.87
C GLY A 84 9.85 19.33 -7.86
N PHE A 85 8.84 18.51 -7.54
CA PHE A 85 7.72 18.85 -6.64
C PHE A 85 6.90 20.08 -7.07
N GLY A 86 6.81 20.34 -8.38
CA GLY A 86 6.15 21.53 -8.93
C GLY A 86 4.63 21.58 -8.70
N ALA A 87 3.93 20.47 -8.91
CA ALA A 87 2.49 20.35 -8.66
C ALA A 87 2.12 18.90 -8.32
N VAL A 88 1.05 18.72 -7.53
CA VAL A 88 0.45 17.40 -7.29
C VAL A 88 -0.08 16.85 -8.61
N LYS A 89 0.26 15.60 -8.95
CA LYS A 89 -0.33 14.90 -10.09
C LYS A 89 -1.76 14.48 -9.73
N PRO A 90 -2.77 14.88 -10.53
CA PRO A 90 -4.13 14.40 -10.31
C PRO A 90 -4.18 12.90 -10.59
N ARG A 91 -4.95 12.16 -9.77
CA ARG A 91 -5.29 10.76 -10.06
C ARG A 91 -6.18 10.67 -11.29
N VAL A 92 -5.97 9.63 -12.08
CA VAL A 92 -6.88 9.30 -13.20
C VAL A 92 -8.11 8.56 -12.70
N ALA A 93 -9.14 8.41 -13.55
CA ALA A 93 -10.40 7.77 -13.18
C ALA A 93 -10.19 6.33 -12.69
N GLU A 94 -9.25 5.59 -13.31
CA GLU A 94 -8.92 4.22 -12.92
C GLU A 94 -8.30 4.11 -11.51
N GLU A 95 -7.84 5.22 -10.95
CA GLU A 95 -7.21 5.32 -9.62
C GLU A 95 -8.15 5.91 -8.56
N GLU A 96 -9.41 6.19 -8.90
CA GLU A 96 -10.41 6.73 -7.96
C GLU A 96 -10.50 5.88 -6.70
N HIS A 97 -10.48 4.55 -6.87
CA HIS A 97 -10.59 3.57 -5.79
C HIS A 97 -9.46 3.62 -4.77
N LEU A 98 -8.32 4.24 -5.06
CA LEU A 98 -7.16 4.21 -4.17
C LEU A 98 -7.39 4.92 -2.83
N GLY A 99 -8.41 5.78 -2.72
CA GLY A 99 -8.77 6.43 -1.46
C GLY A 99 -7.55 7.08 -0.79
N ILE A 100 -7.23 6.67 0.43
CA ILE A 100 -6.12 7.23 1.21
C ILE A 100 -4.73 6.81 0.72
N LEU A 101 -4.61 5.69 -0.01
CA LEU A 101 -3.32 5.11 -0.41
C LEU A 101 -2.45 6.11 -1.18
N GLY A 102 -1.14 6.01 -1.00
CA GLY A 102 -0.17 6.69 -1.83
C GLY A 102 -0.28 6.30 -3.31
N PRO A 103 0.43 7.02 -4.21
CA PRO A 103 0.50 6.63 -5.60
C PRO A 103 1.07 5.23 -5.78
N VAL A 104 0.64 4.53 -6.83
CA VAL A 104 1.09 3.17 -7.12
C VAL A 104 2.47 3.23 -7.73
N ILE A 105 3.47 2.68 -7.03
CA ILE A 105 4.83 2.53 -7.57
C ILE A 105 4.84 1.27 -8.43
N ARG A 106 5.15 1.41 -9.72
CA ARG A 106 5.22 0.30 -10.67
C ARG A 106 6.64 0.06 -11.17
N ALA A 107 6.99 -1.21 -11.33
CA ALA A 107 8.25 -1.64 -11.95
C ALA A 107 8.15 -3.06 -12.50
N ALA A 108 9.07 -3.42 -13.39
CA ALA A 108 9.29 -4.80 -13.83
C ALA A 108 10.53 -5.40 -13.15
N VAL A 109 10.64 -6.73 -13.15
CA VAL A 109 11.89 -7.41 -12.78
C VAL A 109 13.04 -6.88 -13.64
N GLY A 110 14.15 -6.57 -12.98
CA GLY A 110 15.34 -5.96 -13.55
C GLY A 110 15.36 -4.43 -13.48
N ASP A 111 14.23 -3.77 -13.25
CA ASP A 111 14.18 -2.31 -13.13
C ASP A 111 14.85 -1.80 -11.84
N ARG A 112 15.13 -0.50 -11.85
CA ARG A 112 15.47 0.29 -10.67
C ARG A 112 14.38 1.32 -10.39
N ILE A 113 13.97 1.44 -9.14
CA ILE A 113 13.00 2.43 -8.67
C ILE A 113 13.78 3.54 -7.96
N THR A 114 13.57 4.78 -8.38
CA THR A 114 14.07 5.99 -7.73
C THR A 114 12.88 6.78 -7.18
N VAL A 115 12.83 7.00 -5.88
CA VAL A 115 11.80 7.83 -5.24
C VAL A 115 12.46 9.07 -4.67
N HIS A 116 12.17 10.22 -5.28
CA HIS A 116 12.44 11.51 -4.68
C HIS A 116 11.32 11.81 -3.68
N PHE A 117 11.67 11.83 -2.41
CA PHE A 117 10.74 12.03 -1.31
C PHE A 117 10.90 13.42 -0.70
N LYS A 118 9.76 14.07 -0.41
CA LYS A 118 9.69 15.32 0.35
C LYS A 118 8.75 15.17 1.53
N ASN A 119 9.18 15.64 2.69
CA ASN A 119 8.32 15.67 3.86
C ASN A 119 7.68 17.06 4.03
N ASN A 120 6.40 17.21 3.69
CA ASN A 120 5.64 18.44 3.93
C ASN A 120 4.83 18.38 5.25
N THR A 121 5.00 17.33 6.04
CA THR A 121 4.28 17.16 7.32
C THR A 121 5.05 17.78 8.48
N ARG A 122 4.38 17.92 9.64
CA ARG A 122 4.97 18.44 10.87
C ARG A 122 5.81 17.42 11.65
N PHE A 123 5.80 16.15 11.27
CA PHE A 123 6.53 15.07 11.94
C PHE A 123 7.65 14.53 11.04
N PRO A 124 8.73 13.96 11.58
CA PRO A 124 9.67 13.20 10.76
C PRO A 124 8.95 12.08 10.02
N ALA A 125 9.30 11.85 8.75
CA ALA A 125 8.67 10.85 7.90
C ALA A 125 9.73 10.10 7.07
N SER A 126 9.37 8.93 6.55
CA SER A 126 10.23 8.12 5.70
C SER A 126 9.40 7.30 4.72
N ILE A 127 10.01 6.73 3.68
CA ILE A 127 9.38 5.70 2.86
C ILE A 127 10.19 4.40 2.97
N HIS A 128 9.56 3.36 3.51
CA HIS A 128 10.10 2.01 3.61
C HIS A 128 9.37 1.07 2.64
N PRO A 129 10.07 0.37 1.73
CA PRO A 129 9.44 -0.57 0.80
C PRO A 129 9.54 -2.03 1.27
N HIS A 130 8.52 -2.84 0.99
CA HIS A 130 8.59 -4.30 1.07
C HIS A 130 9.03 -4.92 -0.27
N GLY A 131 9.55 -6.14 -0.22
CA GLY A 131 9.82 -7.01 -1.38
C GLY A 131 11.05 -6.65 -2.24
N VAL A 132 11.35 -5.37 -2.44
CA VAL A 132 12.46 -4.89 -3.28
C VAL A 132 13.82 -4.98 -2.58
N ARG A 133 14.91 -4.60 -3.26
CA ARG A 133 16.27 -4.63 -2.71
C ARG A 133 16.82 -3.22 -2.54
N TYR A 134 17.34 -2.92 -1.36
CA TYR A 134 17.95 -1.63 -1.04
C TYR A 134 19.23 -1.79 -0.22
N SER A 135 20.07 -0.76 -0.20
CA SER A 135 21.16 -0.62 0.77
C SER A 135 20.65 0.10 2.03
N LYS A 136 21.45 0.09 3.11
CA LYS A 136 21.05 0.71 4.39
C LYS A 136 20.75 2.22 4.31
N SER A 137 21.32 2.94 3.35
CA SER A 137 21.01 4.37 3.13
C SER A 137 19.65 4.61 2.43
N HIS A 138 19.04 3.56 1.87
CA HIS A 138 17.76 3.63 1.14
C HIS A 138 16.68 2.74 1.77
N GLU A 139 16.87 2.36 3.04
CA GLU A 139 15.96 1.50 3.79
C GLU A 139 14.73 2.26 4.29
N GLY A 140 14.88 3.49 4.81
CA GLY A 140 13.75 4.30 5.28
C GLY A 140 13.09 3.81 6.58
N ALA A 141 13.79 3.00 7.39
CA ALA A 141 13.27 2.47 8.66
C ALA A 141 14.19 2.81 9.85
N ALA A 142 13.57 3.11 11.00
CA ALA A 142 14.25 3.28 12.29
C ALA A 142 14.43 1.94 13.02
N HIS A 143 15.64 1.62 13.50
CA HIS A 143 15.95 0.33 14.14
C HIS A 143 16.42 0.42 15.61
N SER A 144 16.52 1.62 16.20
CA SER A 144 16.66 1.90 17.64
C SER A 144 16.93 3.39 17.89
N ALA A 145 16.71 3.86 19.12
CA ALA A 145 17.06 5.22 19.56
C ALA A 145 18.57 5.46 19.73
N ASP A 146 19.38 4.40 19.76
CA ASP A 146 20.83 4.49 19.89
C ASP A 146 21.47 4.78 18.52
N ASP A 147 22.01 5.99 18.41
CA ASP A 147 22.59 6.69 17.25
C ASP A 147 23.77 5.97 16.54
N LYS A 148 24.05 4.70 16.90
CA LYS A 148 25.13 3.88 16.29
C LYS A 148 24.74 3.31 14.93
N HIS A 149 23.44 3.29 14.62
CA HIS A 149 22.92 2.94 13.31
C HIS A 149 21.98 4.05 12.84
N LYS A 150 22.55 5.19 12.42
CA LYS A 150 21.76 6.26 11.78
C LYS A 150 20.87 5.64 10.70
N SER A 151 19.57 5.66 10.95
CA SER A 151 18.53 5.18 10.05
C SER A 151 18.58 6.01 8.78
N GLY A 152 19.09 5.40 7.71
CA GLY A 152 19.18 6.07 6.42
C GLY A 152 17.77 6.36 5.88
N GLY A 153 17.51 7.61 5.54
CA GLY A 153 16.27 8.03 4.92
C GLY A 153 15.11 8.30 5.88
N ILE A 154 15.36 8.69 7.12
CA ILE A 154 14.39 9.48 7.89
C ILE A 154 14.54 10.95 7.47
N VAL A 155 13.42 11.62 7.19
CA VAL A 155 13.38 12.96 6.65
C VAL A 155 12.62 13.87 7.61
N GLU A 156 13.34 14.84 8.17
CA GLU A 156 12.75 15.88 9.02
C GLU A 156 11.73 16.75 8.25
N PRO A 157 10.80 17.42 8.95
CA PRO A 157 9.86 18.37 8.35
C PRO A 157 10.55 19.37 7.41
N GLY A 158 10.03 19.49 6.18
CA GLY A 158 10.57 20.33 5.12
C GLY A 158 11.79 19.77 4.38
N GLY A 159 12.31 18.62 4.81
CA GLY A 159 13.46 17.94 4.20
C GLY A 159 13.09 17.12 2.94
N GLU A 160 14.13 16.69 2.23
CA GLU A 160 14.03 15.83 1.05
C GLU A 160 15.07 14.70 1.13
N HIS A 161 14.73 13.52 0.59
CA HIS A 161 15.64 12.39 0.44
C HIS A 161 15.36 11.64 -0.85
N THR A 162 16.37 10.95 -1.38
CA THR A 162 16.17 10.08 -2.56
C THR A 162 16.44 8.62 -2.20
N TYR A 163 15.40 7.79 -2.33
CA TYR A 163 15.51 6.34 -2.18
C TYR A 163 15.81 5.69 -3.53
N ILE A 164 16.68 4.68 -3.51
CA ILE A 164 17.03 3.89 -4.69
C ILE A 164 16.83 2.42 -4.33
N TRP A 165 15.93 1.76 -5.05
CA TRP A 165 15.60 0.35 -4.86
C TRP A 165 15.78 -0.41 -6.16
N GLU A 166 16.33 -1.60 -6.07
CA GLU A 166 16.55 -2.51 -7.19
C GLU A 166 15.45 -3.59 -7.17
N VAL A 167 14.99 -4.00 -8.35
CA VAL A 167 13.94 -5.03 -8.50
C VAL A 167 14.58 -6.32 -9.03
N PRO A 168 15.26 -7.12 -8.20
CA PRO A 168 15.77 -8.42 -8.62
C PRO A 168 14.62 -9.40 -8.91
N GLU A 169 14.93 -10.54 -9.51
CA GLU A 169 13.96 -11.62 -9.77
C GLU A 169 13.14 -12.01 -8.52
N ARG A 170 13.79 -12.09 -7.34
CA ARG A 170 13.11 -12.38 -6.06
C ARG A 170 12.08 -11.34 -5.60
N ALA A 171 12.03 -10.17 -6.23
CA ALA A 171 11.05 -9.13 -5.93
C ALA A 171 9.84 -9.19 -6.87
N GLY A 172 9.92 -9.97 -7.95
CA GLY A 172 8.83 -10.18 -8.88
C GLY A 172 8.03 -11.46 -8.60
N PRO A 173 7.05 -11.76 -9.48
CA PRO A 173 6.22 -12.93 -9.36
C PRO A 173 7.03 -14.24 -9.38
N GLY A 174 6.67 -15.17 -8.49
CA GLY A 174 7.15 -16.53 -8.50
C GLY A 174 6.47 -17.40 -9.57
N PRO A 175 6.85 -18.68 -9.70
CA PRO A 175 6.35 -19.56 -10.76
C PRO A 175 4.84 -19.80 -10.78
N ASN A 176 4.18 -19.68 -9.63
CA ASN A 176 2.74 -19.88 -9.49
C ASN A 176 1.96 -18.57 -9.33
N ASP A 177 2.67 -17.44 -9.29
CA ASP A 177 2.05 -16.14 -9.18
C ASP A 177 1.56 -15.67 -10.56
N PRO A 178 0.58 -14.75 -10.61
CA PRO A 178 0.19 -14.09 -11.83
C PRO A 178 1.33 -13.21 -12.40
N SER A 179 1.14 -12.58 -13.57
CA SER A 179 2.21 -11.80 -14.22
C SER A 179 2.72 -10.57 -13.44
N SER A 180 2.02 -10.19 -12.37
CA SER A 180 2.34 -9.11 -11.45
C SER A 180 1.86 -9.45 -10.05
N ILE A 181 2.57 -8.92 -9.04
CA ILE A 181 2.27 -9.08 -7.61
C ILE A 181 2.36 -7.72 -6.90
N ALA A 182 1.77 -7.64 -5.71
CA ALA A 182 1.82 -6.46 -4.87
C ALA A 182 2.77 -6.60 -3.67
N TRP A 183 3.50 -5.53 -3.42
CA TRP A 183 4.12 -5.20 -2.14
C TRP A 183 3.52 -3.91 -1.59
N VAL A 184 3.88 -3.57 -0.37
CA VAL A 184 3.50 -2.32 0.29
C VAL A 184 4.73 -1.42 0.46
N TYR A 185 4.52 -0.12 0.49
CA TYR A 185 5.46 0.83 1.08
C TYR A 185 4.74 1.68 2.13
N HIS A 186 5.44 2.06 3.19
CA HIS A 186 4.83 2.82 4.28
C HIS A 186 5.84 3.68 5.04
N GLY A 187 5.35 4.57 5.91
CA GLY A 187 6.18 5.27 6.88
C GLY A 187 6.70 4.31 7.96
N HIS A 188 7.96 4.48 8.35
CA HIS A 188 8.65 3.56 9.26
C HIS A 188 9.62 4.27 10.22
N VAL A 189 9.30 5.52 10.56
CA VAL A 189 9.92 6.22 11.70
C VAL A 189 9.36 5.64 12.99
N ASN A 190 8.04 5.56 13.08
CA ASN A 190 7.30 4.80 14.08
C ASN A 190 6.17 4.07 13.36
N GLU A 191 6.43 2.84 12.93
CA GLU A 191 5.55 2.10 12.01
C GLU A 191 4.06 2.12 12.41
N PRO A 192 3.65 1.75 13.66
CA PRO A 192 2.24 1.84 14.05
C PRO A 192 1.66 3.25 13.93
N ALA A 193 2.40 4.28 14.35
CA ALA A 193 1.89 5.64 14.33
C ALA A 193 1.84 6.25 12.92
N ASP A 194 2.83 5.93 12.08
CA ASP A 194 2.95 6.42 10.70
C ASP A 194 1.88 5.80 9.80
N THR A 195 1.67 4.49 9.93
CA THR A 195 0.65 3.75 9.16
C THR A 195 -0.76 4.19 9.57
N ASN A 196 -1.04 4.30 10.87
CA ASN A 196 -2.32 4.84 11.36
C ASN A 196 -2.53 6.31 10.99
N ALA A 197 -1.46 7.11 10.87
CA ALA A 197 -1.54 8.48 10.36
C ALA A 197 -1.88 8.55 8.85
N GLY A 198 -1.72 7.46 8.10
CA GLY A 198 -2.10 7.35 6.68
C GLY A 198 -0.95 7.14 5.68
N LEU A 199 0.29 7.00 6.15
CA LEU A 199 1.47 6.86 5.28
C LEU A 199 1.62 5.42 4.77
N ILE A 200 0.77 5.02 3.82
CA ILE A 200 0.76 3.68 3.20
C ILE A 200 0.51 3.80 1.69
N GLY A 201 1.17 2.98 0.88
CA GLY A 201 0.90 2.85 -0.55
C GLY A 201 1.34 1.50 -1.10
N ALA A 202 1.06 1.25 -2.39
CA ALA A 202 1.31 -0.03 -3.04
C ALA A 202 2.49 0.03 -4.01
N ILE A 203 3.29 -1.04 -4.05
CA ILE A 203 4.26 -1.31 -5.11
C ILE A 203 3.75 -2.49 -5.93
N ILE A 204 3.57 -2.34 -7.24
CA ILE A 204 3.22 -3.43 -8.14
C ILE A 204 4.45 -3.81 -8.96
N ILE A 205 4.91 -5.05 -8.79
CA ILE A 205 6.04 -5.60 -9.54
C ILE A 205 5.52 -6.62 -10.55
N SER A 206 5.85 -6.39 -11.81
CA SER A 206 5.50 -7.26 -12.93
C SER A 206 6.71 -8.06 -13.42
N SER A 207 6.49 -9.20 -14.07
CA SER A 207 7.56 -10.07 -14.56
C SER A 207 8.41 -9.42 -15.67
N ASN A 208 7.80 -8.72 -16.64
CA ASN A 208 8.50 -8.29 -17.86
C ASN A 208 8.32 -6.80 -18.24
N LYS A 209 7.13 -6.22 -18.00
CA LYS A 209 6.75 -4.85 -18.40
C LYS A 209 6.22 -4.11 -17.20
N GLU A 210 6.36 -2.78 -17.15
CA GLU A 210 5.92 -1.98 -16.01
C GLU A 210 4.46 -2.22 -15.61
N LYS A 211 3.58 -2.37 -16.61
CA LYS A 211 2.18 -2.80 -16.41
C LYS A 211 1.98 -4.23 -16.90
N PRO A 212 1.24 -5.07 -16.16
CA PRO A 212 0.86 -6.40 -16.63
C PRO A 212 0.09 -6.30 -17.95
N GLN A 213 0.28 -7.27 -18.84
CA GLN A 213 -0.32 -7.30 -20.19
C GLN A 213 -1.42 -8.36 -20.33
N ASP A 214 -1.55 -9.21 -19.33
CA ASP A 214 -2.52 -10.31 -19.24
C ASP A 214 -3.84 -9.90 -18.56
N VAL A 215 -3.99 -8.62 -18.19
CA VAL A 215 -5.17 -8.08 -17.52
C VAL A 215 -5.63 -6.80 -18.22
N ASP A 216 -6.94 -6.56 -18.17
CA ASP A 216 -7.59 -5.40 -18.77
C ASP A 216 -7.89 -4.32 -17.71
N ARG A 217 -8.03 -4.74 -16.44
CA ARG A 217 -8.33 -3.87 -15.28
C ARG A 217 -7.52 -4.30 -14.06
N GLU A 218 -7.13 -3.33 -13.23
CA GLU A 218 -6.44 -3.56 -11.97
C GLU A 218 -7.13 -2.78 -10.85
N PHE A 219 -7.28 -3.39 -9.68
CA PHE A 219 -7.79 -2.75 -8.47
C PHE A 219 -6.88 -3.04 -7.27
N ILE A 220 -6.71 -2.05 -6.40
CA ILE A 220 -5.91 -2.16 -5.17
C ILE A 220 -6.82 -1.87 -3.97
N SER A 221 -6.82 -2.77 -3.00
CA SER A 221 -7.63 -2.61 -1.79
C SER A 221 -6.79 -2.90 -0.54
N LEU A 222 -6.62 -1.87 0.28
CA LEU A 222 -6.14 -1.93 1.65
C LEU A 222 -7.33 -2.16 2.58
N PHE A 223 -7.31 -3.29 3.28
CA PHE A 223 -8.19 -3.57 4.41
C PHE A 223 -7.42 -3.28 5.68
N THR A 224 -7.90 -2.32 6.46
CA THR A 224 -7.24 -1.93 7.71
C THR A 224 -8.23 -1.27 8.65
N VAL A 225 -8.02 -1.45 9.93
CA VAL A 225 -8.61 -0.64 10.99
C VAL A 225 -7.64 0.49 11.28
N PHE A 226 -7.92 1.69 10.76
CA PHE A 226 -7.12 2.87 11.13
C PHE A 226 -7.43 3.24 12.58
N ASP A 227 -6.49 2.96 13.48
CA ASP A 227 -6.58 3.34 14.89
C ASP A 227 -6.08 4.78 15.08
N GLU A 228 -7.02 5.73 15.09
CA GLU A 228 -6.69 7.14 15.31
C GLU A 228 -6.20 7.43 16.75
N ASN A 229 -6.32 6.46 17.67
CA ASN A 229 -5.73 6.55 19.00
C ASN A 229 -4.21 6.28 18.99
N ALA A 230 -3.70 5.62 17.96
CA ALA A 230 -2.27 5.35 17.74
C ALA A 230 -1.63 6.33 16.74
N SER A 231 -2.43 7.17 16.08
CA SER A 231 -1.99 8.16 15.10
C SER A 231 -1.08 9.24 15.70
N LEU A 232 -0.05 9.66 14.95
CA LEU A 232 0.77 10.83 15.27
C LEU A 232 -0.06 12.11 15.47
N TYR A 233 -1.24 12.18 14.86
CA TYR A 233 -2.11 13.34 14.88
C TYR A 233 -3.17 13.33 15.99
N LYS A 234 -3.17 12.33 16.88
CA LYS A 234 -4.19 12.16 17.94
C LYS A 234 -4.46 13.46 18.71
N ASP A 235 -3.41 14.06 19.29
CA ASP A 235 -3.57 15.23 20.15
C ASP A 235 -4.10 16.46 19.37
N ILE A 236 -3.69 16.59 18.10
CA ILE A 236 -4.16 17.67 17.22
C ILE A 236 -5.64 17.46 16.90
N ASN A 237 -6.03 16.25 16.52
CA ASN A 237 -7.41 15.92 16.20
C ASN A 237 -8.31 16.05 17.43
N LEU A 238 -7.84 15.59 18.60
CA LEU A 238 -8.55 15.74 19.87
C LEU A 238 -8.78 17.21 20.23
N SER A 239 -7.83 18.10 19.95
CA SER A 239 -7.99 19.55 20.19
C SER A 239 -9.13 20.19 19.39
N THR A 240 -9.57 19.55 18.31
CA THR A 240 -10.69 19.99 17.47
C THR A 240 -12.02 19.33 17.84
N CYS A 241 -12.02 18.41 18.82
CA CYS A 241 -13.25 17.76 19.28
C CYS A 241 -14.18 18.77 19.95
N THR A 242 -15.46 18.73 19.55
CA THR A 242 -16.53 19.58 20.09
C THR A 242 -17.55 18.82 20.92
N GLY A 243 -17.47 17.49 20.97
CA GLY A 243 -18.35 16.60 21.72
C GLY A 243 -17.74 16.04 23.00
N SER A 244 -18.25 14.89 23.45
CA SER A 244 -17.67 14.14 24.57
C SER A 244 -16.49 13.31 24.08
N CYS A 245 -15.28 13.84 24.26
CA CYS A 245 -14.02 13.17 23.92
C CYS A 245 -13.18 12.93 25.17
N ASP A 246 -13.62 12.01 26.04
CA ASP A 246 -12.76 11.53 27.12
C ASP A 246 -11.80 10.48 26.57
N PRO A 247 -10.49 10.78 26.43
CA PRO A 247 -9.52 9.85 25.84
C PRO A 247 -9.26 8.60 26.67
N LYS A 248 -9.87 8.49 27.85
CA LYS A 248 -9.79 7.33 28.73
C LYS A 248 -11.03 6.44 28.68
N SER A 249 -12.07 6.86 27.94
CA SER A 249 -13.30 6.08 27.80
C SER A 249 -13.15 5.06 26.67
N GLU A 250 -13.62 3.84 26.91
CA GLU A 250 -13.65 2.79 25.89
C GLU A 250 -14.49 3.21 24.68
N GLU A 251 -15.57 3.95 24.91
CA GLU A 251 -16.41 4.48 23.83
C GLU A 251 -15.67 5.48 22.93
N PHE A 252 -14.78 6.30 23.49
CA PHE A 252 -13.94 7.19 22.69
C PHE A 252 -12.88 6.41 21.91
N GLU A 253 -12.22 5.45 22.55
CA GLU A 253 -11.22 4.61 21.87
C GLU A 253 -11.86 3.87 20.69
N GLU A 254 -13.01 3.24 20.91
CA GLU A 254 -13.80 2.54 19.88
C GLU A 254 -14.22 3.48 18.75
N SER A 255 -14.73 4.68 19.09
CA SER A 255 -15.14 5.67 18.08
C SER A 255 -14.01 6.06 17.12
N ASN A 256 -12.75 5.89 17.53
CA ASN A 256 -11.56 6.23 16.76
C ASN A 256 -10.99 5.06 15.93
N LEU A 257 -11.57 3.86 16.02
CA LEU A 257 -11.22 2.71 15.20
C LEU A 257 -11.97 2.76 13.87
N LYS A 258 -11.29 3.14 12.78
CA LYS A 258 -11.93 3.34 11.47
C LYS A 258 -11.73 2.12 10.58
N HIS A 259 -12.75 1.26 10.58
CA HIS A 259 -12.80 0.00 9.84
C HIS A 259 -13.07 0.23 8.35
N GLY A 260 -12.02 0.52 7.57
CA GLY A 260 -12.17 1.01 6.20
C GLY A 260 -11.60 0.10 5.13
N ILE A 261 -12.08 0.33 3.90
CA ILE A 261 -11.39 -0.11 2.67
C ILE A 261 -10.80 1.14 2.03
N ASN A 262 -9.48 1.18 1.84
CA ASN A 262 -8.74 2.35 1.36
C ASN A 262 -9.05 3.64 2.16
N GLY A 263 -9.31 3.50 3.46
CA GLY A 263 -9.59 4.62 4.36
C GLY A 263 -11.01 5.19 4.25
N LEU A 264 -11.96 4.47 3.65
CA LEU A 264 -13.35 4.91 3.53
C LEU A 264 -14.30 3.84 4.11
N LEU A 265 -15.34 4.30 4.78
CA LEU A 265 -16.31 3.48 5.51
C LEU A 265 -17.68 3.48 4.81
N TYR A 266 -18.50 2.47 5.09
CA TYR A 266 -19.93 2.45 4.79
C TYR A 266 -20.26 2.80 3.33
N GLY A 267 -19.57 2.17 2.38
CA GLY A 267 -19.85 2.34 0.96
C GLY A 267 -19.28 3.59 0.30
N ASN A 268 -18.46 4.37 1.01
CA ASN A 268 -17.86 5.58 0.47
C ASN A 268 -16.66 5.31 -0.46
N ASN A 269 -16.07 4.11 -0.45
CA ASN A 269 -14.97 3.76 -1.36
C ASN A 269 -15.49 3.39 -2.77
N LYS A 270 -15.42 4.32 -3.73
CA LYS A 270 -15.93 4.14 -5.11
C LYS A 270 -14.82 3.82 -6.11
N GLY A 271 -15.13 3.72 -7.40
CA GLY A 271 -14.13 3.52 -8.47
C GLY A 271 -13.80 2.08 -8.83
N TYR A 272 -14.44 1.08 -8.22
CA TYR A 272 -14.35 -0.33 -8.61
C TYR A 272 -15.29 -0.65 -9.78
N VAL A 273 -15.00 -0.11 -10.97
CA VAL A 273 -15.86 -0.28 -12.16
C VAL A 273 -15.13 -1.08 -13.23
N MET A 274 -15.76 -2.16 -13.69
CA MET A 274 -15.23 -3.08 -14.70
C MET A 274 -16.35 -3.52 -15.65
N ARG A 275 -16.00 -4.22 -16.73
CA ARG A 275 -16.97 -4.74 -17.70
C ARG A 275 -17.02 -6.25 -17.69
N THR A 276 -18.20 -6.78 -18.03
CA THR A 276 -18.37 -8.22 -18.23
C THR A 276 -17.33 -8.77 -19.21
N GLY A 277 -16.63 -9.83 -18.82
CA GLY A 277 -15.59 -10.50 -19.61
C GLY A 277 -14.18 -9.93 -19.50
N GLU A 278 -13.98 -8.75 -18.89
CA GLU A 278 -12.62 -8.21 -18.63
C GLU A 278 -11.82 -9.16 -17.74
N ARG A 279 -10.51 -9.24 -17.97
CA ARG A 279 -9.57 -9.90 -17.06
C ARG A 279 -9.17 -8.87 -16.01
N VAL A 280 -9.63 -9.07 -14.78
CA VAL A 280 -9.49 -8.10 -13.69
C VAL A 280 -8.55 -8.66 -12.64
N ARG A 281 -7.51 -7.91 -12.27
CA ARG A 281 -6.61 -8.28 -11.18
C ARG A 281 -6.84 -7.42 -9.95
N TRP A 282 -7.00 -8.08 -8.81
CA TRP A 282 -7.16 -7.49 -7.50
C TRP A 282 -5.87 -7.68 -6.70
N TYR A 283 -5.32 -6.58 -6.20
CA TYR A 283 -4.22 -6.57 -5.27
C TYR A 283 -4.74 -6.19 -3.89
N ILE A 284 -4.73 -7.15 -2.99
CA ILE A 284 -5.23 -7.00 -1.63
C ILE A 284 -4.06 -6.81 -0.71
N ILE A 285 -4.15 -5.81 0.15
CA ILE A 285 -3.14 -5.43 1.13
C ILE A 285 -3.86 -5.35 2.48
N SER A 286 -3.21 -5.79 3.56
CA SER A 286 -3.60 -5.44 4.92
C SER A 286 -2.43 -4.82 5.66
N MET A 287 -2.74 -3.97 6.64
CA MET A 287 -1.79 -3.34 7.54
C MET A 287 -2.50 -3.07 8.87
N GLY A 288 -1.78 -3.12 9.98
CA GLY A 288 -2.33 -2.83 11.30
C GLY A 288 -1.86 -3.82 12.36
N SER A 289 -2.73 -4.20 13.29
CA SER A 289 -2.39 -4.99 14.48
C SER A 289 -3.08 -6.36 14.50
N GLU A 290 -3.15 -7.01 15.66
CA GLU A 290 -3.82 -8.30 15.83
C GLU A 290 -5.32 -8.28 15.53
N VAL A 291 -5.96 -7.11 15.45
CA VAL A 291 -7.36 -6.99 15.05
C VAL A 291 -7.54 -7.05 13.53
N ASP A 292 -6.48 -6.84 12.74
CA ASP A 292 -6.53 -6.79 11.27
C ASP A 292 -6.48 -8.17 10.60
N LEU A 293 -7.31 -9.09 11.08
CA LEU A 293 -7.61 -10.37 10.43
C LEU A 293 -8.74 -10.22 9.41
N HIS A 294 -8.41 -9.76 8.20
CA HIS A 294 -9.45 -9.44 7.22
C HIS A 294 -9.82 -10.63 6.34
N THR A 295 -11.09 -10.67 5.95
CA THR A 295 -11.65 -11.68 5.05
C THR A 295 -12.42 -11.03 3.89
N PRO A 296 -11.74 -10.35 2.92
CA PRO A 296 -12.41 -9.74 1.77
C PRO A 296 -13.24 -10.75 0.98
N HIS A 297 -14.48 -10.37 0.67
CA HIS A 297 -15.47 -11.18 -0.03
C HIS A 297 -16.13 -10.38 -1.15
N TRP A 298 -16.20 -10.98 -2.34
CA TRP A 298 -16.83 -10.41 -3.53
C TRP A 298 -18.16 -11.09 -3.80
N HIS A 299 -19.27 -10.40 -3.55
CA HIS A 299 -20.59 -10.97 -3.81
C HIS A 299 -20.78 -11.25 -5.30
N GLY A 300 -21.36 -12.40 -5.63
CA GLY A 300 -21.74 -12.75 -7.00
C GLY A 300 -20.56 -13.01 -7.95
N ALA A 301 -19.32 -13.06 -7.44
CA ALA A 301 -18.13 -13.30 -8.25
C ALA A 301 -17.21 -14.35 -7.61
N THR A 302 -16.41 -15.02 -8.44
CA THR A 302 -15.30 -15.86 -7.96
C THR A 302 -13.99 -15.37 -8.56
N LEU A 303 -12.90 -15.62 -7.84
CA LEU A 303 -11.55 -15.27 -8.21
C LEU A 303 -10.66 -16.52 -8.20
N LEU A 304 -9.50 -16.41 -8.82
CA LEU A 304 -8.42 -17.38 -8.75
C LEU A 304 -7.26 -16.81 -7.94
N HIS A 305 -6.77 -17.61 -7.00
CA HIS A 305 -5.53 -17.37 -6.27
C HIS A 305 -4.67 -18.63 -6.30
N ASN A 306 -3.50 -18.56 -6.94
CA ASN A 306 -2.58 -19.69 -7.13
C ASN A 306 -3.27 -20.94 -7.69
N GLY A 307 -4.15 -20.74 -8.68
CA GLY A 307 -4.93 -21.80 -9.34
C GLY A 307 -6.16 -22.29 -8.56
N ASN A 308 -6.36 -21.86 -7.31
CA ASN A 308 -7.53 -22.21 -6.51
C ASN A 308 -8.64 -21.20 -6.70
N ARG A 309 -9.88 -21.68 -6.86
CA ARG A 309 -11.07 -20.83 -6.97
C ARG A 309 -11.64 -20.52 -5.59
N LEU A 310 -11.94 -19.24 -5.36
CA LEU A 310 -12.50 -18.73 -4.12
C LEU A 310 -13.41 -17.53 -4.39
N ASP A 311 -14.19 -17.11 -3.41
CA ASP A 311 -14.95 -15.86 -3.37
C ASP A 311 -14.61 -15.02 -2.11
N VAL A 312 -14.00 -15.65 -1.11
CA VAL A 312 -13.43 -15.03 0.09
C VAL A 312 -11.94 -15.37 0.20
N THR A 313 -11.13 -14.41 0.63
CA THR A 313 -9.73 -14.67 0.99
C THR A 313 -9.37 -14.05 2.32
N GLU A 314 -8.40 -14.61 3.02
CA GLU A 314 -7.84 -14.08 4.26
C GLU A 314 -6.60 -13.22 4.00
N VAL A 315 -6.46 -12.11 4.71
CA VAL A 315 -5.28 -11.24 4.65
C VAL A 315 -4.98 -10.68 6.05
N LEU A 316 -3.75 -10.86 6.51
CA LEU A 316 -3.25 -10.47 7.84
C LEU A 316 -2.35 -9.21 7.74
N PRO A 317 -1.96 -8.55 8.85
CA PRO A 317 -1.11 -7.37 8.80
C PRO A 317 0.13 -7.54 7.94
N ALA A 318 0.39 -6.53 7.09
CA ALA A 318 1.47 -6.46 6.11
C ALA A 318 1.48 -7.58 5.04
N ALA A 319 0.47 -8.46 5.02
CA ALA A 319 0.32 -9.46 3.98
C ALA A 319 -0.29 -8.86 2.72
N THR A 320 0.11 -9.39 1.57
CA THR A 320 -0.48 -9.06 0.28
C THR A 320 -1.00 -10.31 -0.41
N LYS A 321 -2.06 -10.16 -1.21
CA LYS A 321 -2.58 -11.21 -2.09
C LYS A 321 -2.88 -10.65 -3.47
N THR A 322 -2.62 -11.44 -4.49
CA THR A 322 -2.98 -11.13 -5.87
C THR A 322 -4.00 -12.16 -6.36
N LEU A 323 -5.13 -11.69 -6.86
CA LEU A 323 -6.26 -12.53 -7.30
C LEU A 323 -6.75 -12.08 -8.66
N ASP A 324 -7.10 -13.04 -9.51
CA ASP A 324 -7.64 -12.76 -10.84
C ASP A 324 -9.14 -13.10 -10.91
N MET A 325 -9.91 -12.18 -11.44
CA MET A 325 -11.36 -12.25 -11.63
C MET A 325 -11.68 -12.10 -13.12
N GLN A 326 -12.73 -12.81 -13.57
CA GLN A 326 -13.38 -12.53 -14.84
C GLN A 326 -14.89 -12.40 -14.57
N PRO A 327 -15.44 -11.17 -14.50
CA PRO A 327 -16.82 -10.96 -14.14
C PRO A 327 -17.74 -11.39 -15.29
N ASP A 328 -18.82 -12.10 -14.97
CA ASP A 328 -19.72 -12.72 -15.93
C ASP A 328 -21.17 -12.23 -15.82
N VAL A 329 -21.52 -11.51 -14.73
CA VAL A 329 -22.86 -10.97 -14.50
C VAL A 329 -22.81 -9.48 -14.19
N LYS A 330 -23.58 -8.71 -14.95
CA LYS A 330 -23.75 -7.26 -14.74
C LYS A 330 -24.48 -6.96 -13.45
N GLY A 331 -24.10 -5.88 -12.79
CA GLY A 331 -24.75 -5.42 -11.56
C GLY A 331 -23.83 -4.61 -10.68
N GLU A 332 -24.41 -4.05 -9.63
CA GLU A 332 -23.67 -3.54 -8.48
C GLU A 332 -23.67 -4.60 -7.38
N TRP A 333 -22.48 -4.93 -6.88
CA TRP A 333 -22.25 -6.05 -5.99
C TRP A 333 -21.51 -5.59 -4.74
N MET A 334 -21.82 -6.20 -3.60
CA MET A 334 -21.16 -5.87 -2.34
C MET A 334 -19.74 -6.45 -2.28
N TYR A 335 -18.82 -5.66 -1.72
CA TYR A 335 -17.44 -6.02 -1.44
C TYR A 335 -17.11 -5.63 0.00
N HIS A 336 -16.85 -6.62 0.86
CA HIS A 336 -16.75 -6.37 2.30
C HIS A 336 -15.84 -7.38 3.01
N CYS A 337 -15.55 -7.12 4.29
CA CYS A 337 -14.89 -8.08 5.18
C CYS A 337 -15.92 -8.99 5.87
N HIS A 338 -15.65 -10.27 6.06
CA HIS A 338 -16.55 -11.20 6.76
C HIS A 338 -16.40 -11.20 8.29
N VAL A 339 -15.39 -10.53 8.85
CA VAL A 339 -15.32 -10.35 10.30
C VAL A 339 -16.49 -9.47 10.74
N ASN A 340 -17.36 -10.05 11.59
CA ASN A 340 -18.63 -9.44 12.00
C ASN A 340 -18.47 -8.02 12.55
N ASP A 341 -17.42 -7.81 13.33
CA ASP A 341 -17.12 -6.51 13.91
C ASP A 341 -16.75 -5.49 12.80
N HIS A 342 -15.79 -5.87 11.93
CA HIS A 342 -15.31 -4.99 10.87
C HIS A 342 -16.43 -4.58 9.89
N ILE A 343 -17.30 -5.52 9.47
CA ILE A 343 -18.42 -5.17 8.58
C ILE A 343 -19.43 -4.25 9.27
N SER A 344 -19.74 -4.51 10.55
CA SER A 344 -20.70 -3.69 11.32
C SER A 344 -20.16 -2.27 11.55
N ALA A 345 -18.85 -2.14 11.72
CA ALA A 345 -18.14 -0.87 11.87
C ALA A 345 -17.81 -0.17 10.54
N GLY A 346 -18.26 -0.72 9.40
CA GLY A 346 -18.29 -0.02 8.11
C GLY A 346 -17.31 -0.51 7.06
N MET A 347 -16.62 -1.64 7.24
CA MET A 347 -15.69 -2.21 6.27
C MET A 347 -16.42 -2.92 5.12
N SER A 348 -17.14 -2.11 4.34
CA SER A 348 -17.93 -2.55 3.18
C SER A 348 -18.00 -1.46 2.12
N THR A 349 -18.07 -1.89 0.86
CA THR A 349 -18.37 -1.05 -0.29
C THR A 349 -19.01 -1.85 -1.42
N THR A 350 -19.13 -1.25 -2.61
CA THR A 350 -19.63 -1.90 -3.81
C THR A 350 -18.59 -1.90 -4.93
N PHE A 351 -18.70 -2.88 -5.83
CA PHE A 351 -18.09 -2.86 -7.17
C PHE A 351 -19.17 -2.98 -8.23
N THR A 352 -18.90 -2.44 -9.42
CA THR A 352 -19.85 -2.41 -10.54
C THR A 352 -19.30 -3.18 -11.73
N VAL A 353 -20.13 -4.07 -12.28
CA VAL A 353 -19.89 -4.77 -13.54
C VAL A 353 -20.88 -4.26 -14.59
N GLU A 354 -20.35 -3.60 -15.62
CA GLU A 354 -21.11 -3.02 -16.74
C GLU A 354 -21.34 -3.96 -17.92
#